data_AF-A0A7Y4SUX2-F1
#
_entry.id   AF-A0A7Y4SUX2-F1
#
_cell.length_a   1.000
_cell.length_b   1.000
_cell.length_c   1.000
_cell.angle_alpha   90.00
_cell.angle_beta   90.00
_cell.angle_gamma   90.00
#
_symmetry.space_group_name_H-M   'P 1'
#
loop_
_entity.id
_entity.type
_entity.pdbx_description
1 polymer ?
#
loop_
_entity_poly.entity_id
_entity_poly.type
_entity_poly.pdbx_seq_one_letter_code
_entity_poly.pdbx_strand_id
1 'polypeptide(L)' 'MTRKELQESLVLKGEDNFRKLYLTPALALGAMEMTIPDKPNSRSQKYRLTVKGRALLCALQPGRKKASARGRRRPAW' A
#
# COMPACT_ATOMS: atom_id res chain seq x y z
N MET A 1 -1.03 1.34 -7.61
CA MET A 1 -2.32 0.63 -7.76
C MET A 1 -3.42 1.63 -8.00
N THR A 2 -4.45 1.25 -8.75
CA THR A 2 -5.67 2.05 -8.92
C THR A 2 -6.56 1.92 -7.68
N ARG A 3 -7.56 2.79 -7.55
CA ARG A 3 -8.56 2.73 -6.47
C ARG A 3 -9.25 1.36 -6.42
N LYS A 4 -9.61 0.82 -7.59
CA LYS A 4 -10.34 -0.45 -7.72
C LYS A 4 -9.49 -1.63 -7.24
N GLU A 5 -8.21 -1.68 -7.63
CA GLU A 5 -7.28 -2.71 -7.15
C GLU A 5 -7.11 -2.66 -5.62
N LEU A 6 -7.03 -1.45 -5.04
CA LEU A 6 -6.95 -1.30 -3.57
C LEU A 6 -8.23 -1.79 -2.89
N GLN A 7 -9.39 -1.44 -3.43
CA GLN A 7 -10.67 -1.88 -2.92
C GLN A 7 -10.82 -3.41 -3.00
N GLU A 8 -10.45 -4.01 -4.12
CA GLU A 8 -10.45 -5.46 -4.34
C GLU A 8 -9.49 -6.18 -3.39
N SER A 9 -8.31 -5.62 -3.15
CA SER A 9 -7.33 -6.19 -2.22
C SER A 9 -7.82 -6.23 -0.76
N LEU A 10 -8.75 -5.35 -0.42
CA LEU A 10 -9.39 -5.29 0.91
C LEU A 10 -10.72 -6.07 0.93
N VAL A 11 -11.12 -6.69 -0.19
CA VAL A 11 -12.38 -7.44 -0.34
C VAL A 11 -13.61 -6.56 0.01
N LEU A 12 -13.53 -5.26 -0.28
CA LEU A 12 -14.59 -4.30 0.02
C LEU A 12 -15.51 -4.13 -1.20
N LYS A 13 -16.83 -4.19 -0.98
CA LYS A 13 -17.83 -4.00 -2.04
C LYS A 13 -18.21 -2.53 -2.27
N GLY A 14 -18.14 -1.70 -1.22
CA GLY A 14 -18.60 -0.31 -1.27
C GLY A 14 -17.49 0.68 -1.64
N GLU A 15 -17.65 1.38 -2.77
CA GLU A 15 -16.74 2.45 -3.21
C GLU A 15 -16.74 3.64 -2.25
N ASP A 16 -17.92 4.14 -1.86
CA ASP A 16 -18.02 5.31 -1.00
C ASP A 16 -17.43 5.06 0.38
N ASN A 17 -17.69 3.86 0.93
CA ASN A 17 -17.13 3.45 2.21
C ASN A 17 -15.60 3.29 2.11
N PHE A 18 -15.10 2.68 1.04
CA PHE A 18 -13.66 2.58 0.82
C PHE A 18 -13.01 3.97 0.76
N ARG A 19 -13.61 4.89 0.01
CA ARG A 19 -13.08 6.23 -0.13
C ARG A 19 -13.09 7.00 1.19
N LYS A 20 -14.23 7.03 1.89
CA LYS A 20 -14.40 7.81 3.12
C LYS A 20 -13.62 7.24 4.32
N LEU A 21 -13.63 5.92 4.49
CA LEU A 21 -13.10 5.27 5.69
C LEU A 21 -11.64 4.85 5.58
N TYR A 22 -11.13 4.65 4.36
CA TYR A 22 -9.76 4.15 4.16
C TYR A 22 -8.90 5.13 3.37
N LEU A 23 -9.36 5.53 2.18
CA LEU A 23 -8.53 6.31 1.26
C LEU A 23 -8.31 7.74 1.73
N THR A 24 -9.39 8.48 2.04
CA THR A 24 -9.32 9.86 2.54
C THR A 24 -8.48 9.98 3.80
N PRO A 25 -8.68 9.17 4.87
CA PRO A 25 -7.83 9.26 6.05
C PRO A 25 -6.38 8.84 5.77
N ALA A 26 -6.12 7.86 4.91
CA ALA A 26 -4.76 7.48 4.55
C ALA A 26 -4.00 8.59 3.78
N LEU A 27 -4.71 9.35 2.94
CA LEU A 27 -4.18 10.54 2.27
C LEU A 27 -3.95 11.69 3.28
N ALA A 28 -4.91 11.93 4.19
CA ALA A 28 -4.79 12.97 5.21
C ALA A 28 -3.64 12.70 6.20
N LEU A 29 -3.41 11.43 6.56
CA LEU A 29 -2.28 10.98 7.37
C LEU A 29 -0.94 11.05 6.60
N GLY A 30 -0.97 11.30 5.29
CA GLY A 30 0.21 11.27 4.43
C GLY A 30 0.86 9.89 4.33
N ALA A 31 0.10 8.83 4.61
CA ALA A 31 0.56 7.44 4.47
C ALA A 31 0.49 6.96 3.01
N MET A 32 -0.44 7.53 2.24
CA MET A 32 -0.56 7.34 0.80
C MET A 32 -0.56 8.68 0.08
N GLU A 33 -0.16 8.65 -1.19
CA GLU A 33 -0.15 9.80 -2.09
C GLU A 33 -0.74 9.44 -3.46
N MET A 34 -1.29 10.45 -4.13
CA MET A 34 -1.67 10.39 -5.53
C MET A 34 -0.45 10.58 -6.42
N THR A 35 -0.37 9.83 -7.52
CA THR A 35 0.74 9.93 -8.47
C THR A 35 0.57 11.13 -9.40
N ILE A 36 -0.67 11.53 -9.70
CA ILE A 36 -1.00 12.68 -10.54
C ILE A 36 -1.87 13.64 -9.72
N PRO A 37 -1.28 14.57 -8.94
CA PRO A 37 -2.06 15.53 -8.15
C PRO A 37 -2.76 16.57 -9.04
N ASP A 38 -2.20 16.87 -10.21
CA ASP A 38 -2.70 17.87 -11.16
C ASP A 38 -4.08 17.51 -11.76
N LYS A 39 -4.34 16.20 -11.93
CA LYS A 39 -5.58 15.67 -12.52
C LYS A 39 -6.19 14.58 -11.62
N PRO A 40 -6.88 14.96 -10.54
CA PRO A 40 -7.40 14.00 -9.56
C PRO A 40 -8.46 13.05 -10.13
N ASN A 41 -9.19 13.46 -11.17
CA ASN A 41 -10.20 12.64 -11.86
C ASN A 41 -9.64 11.86 -13.06
N SER A 42 -8.32 11.80 -13.24
CA SER A 42 -7.71 11.05 -14.33
C SER A 42 -7.98 9.55 -14.22
N ARG A 43 -8.32 8.90 -15.33
CA ARG A 43 -8.47 7.44 -15.40
C ARG A 43 -7.16 6.70 -15.10
N SER A 44 -6.02 7.35 -15.34
CA SER A 44 -4.69 6.82 -15.06
C SER A 44 -4.21 7.09 -13.63
N GLN A 45 -5.09 7.61 -12.76
CA GLN A 45 -4.72 7.93 -11.39
C GLN A 45 -4.32 6.67 -10.62
N LYS A 46 -3.16 6.76 -9.97
CA LYS A 46 -2.60 5.67 -9.15
C LYS A 46 -2.22 6.20 -7.78
N TYR A 47 -2.34 5.32 -6.80
CA TYR A 47 -1.93 5.56 -5.43
C TYR A 47 -0.63 4.82 -5.14
N ARG A 48 0.24 5.47 -4.37
CA ARG A 48 1.53 4.93 -3.89
C ARG A 48 1.65 5.12 -2.37
N LEU A 49 2.33 4.18 -1.73
CA LEU A 49 2.72 4.29 -0.32
C LEU A 49 3.89 5.26 -0.16
N THR A 50 3.77 6.14 0.82
CA THR A 50 4.82 7.10 1.19
C THR A 50 5.83 6.46 2.14
N VAL A 51 6.89 7.22 2.48
CA VAL A 51 7.84 6.82 3.53
C VAL A 51 7.12 6.62 4.87
N LYS A 52 6.18 7.50 5.21
CA LYS A 52 5.35 7.37 6.43
C LYS A 52 4.49 6.11 6.40
N GLY A 53 3.83 5.83 5.27
CA GLY A 53 3.02 4.62 5.12
C GLY A 53 3.84 3.34 5.25
N ARG A 54 5.07 3.32 4.72
CA ARG A 54 6.00 2.19 4.91
C ARG A 54 6.46 2.03 6.36
N ALA A 55 6.73 3.14 7.05
CA ALA A 55 7.08 3.11 8.47
C ALA A 55 5.92 2.58 9.33
N LEU A 56 4.69 3.01 9.04
CA LEU A 56 3.48 2.49 9.70
C LEU A 56 3.29 0.99 9.45
N LEU A 57 3.48 0.51 8.23
CA LEU A 57 3.43 -0.93 7.94
C LEU A 57 4.50 -1.71 8.71
N CYS A 58 5.69 -1.16 8.85
CA CYS A 58 6.76 -1.74 9.66
C CYS A 58 6.35 -1.82 11.14
N ALA A 59 5.77 -0.75 11.67
CA ALA A 59 5.32 -0.67 13.06
C ALA A 59 4.12 -1.60 13.36
N LEU A 60 3.18 -1.73 12.42
CA LEU A 60 1.99 -2.58 12.54
C LEU A 60 2.27 -4.07 12.34
N GLN A 61 3.42 -4.44 11.78
CA GLN A 61 3.86 -5.83 11.64
C GLN A 61 5.06 -6.14 12.55
N PRO A 62 4.89 -6.18 13.89
CA PRO A 62 5.98 -6.51 14.80
C PRO A 62 6.47 -7.97 14.71
N GLY A 63 5.88 -8.81 13.82
CA GLY A 63 6.16 -10.24 13.74
C GLY A 63 6.56 -10.81 12.37
N ARG A 64 6.47 -10.05 11.26
CA ARG A 64 7.04 -10.51 9.98
C ARG A 64 8.54 -10.24 9.98
N LYS A 65 9.28 -10.94 10.84
CA LYS A 65 10.71 -11.16 10.60
C LYS A 65 10.81 -11.66 9.17
N LYS A 66 11.60 -10.97 8.34
CA LYS A 66 12.03 -11.50 7.05
C LYS A 66 12.41 -12.95 7.31
N ALA A 67 11.77 -13.90 6.63
CA ALA A 67 12.26 -15.27 6.59
C ALA A 67 13.72 -15.13 6.15
N SER A 68 14.63 -15.30 7.11
CA SER A 68 16.04 -15.04 6.87
C SER A 68 16.44 -15.96 5.72
N ALA A 69 17.04 -15.37 4.69
CA ALA A 69 17.91 -16.08 3.78
C ALA A 69 18.95 -16.83 4.63
N ARG A 70 18.66 -18.08 4.98
CA ARG A 70 19.67 -18.99 5.50
C ARG A 70 20.24 -19.69 4.28
N GLY A 71 21.43 -19.25 3.91
CA GLY A 71 22.11 -19.64 2.69
C GLY A 71 22.13 -21.15 2.48
N ARG A 72 21.83 -21.58 1.27
CA ARG A 72 22.36 -22.83 0.75
C ARG A 72 23.61 -22.47 -0.04
N ARG A 73 24.76 -22.45 0.64
CA ARG A 73 26.04 -22.73 -0.02
C ARG A 73 25.86 -24.11 -0.65
N ARG A 74 25.76 -24.18 -1.99
CA ARG A 74 25.89 -25.45 -2.70
C ARG A 74 27.40 -25.73 -2.79
N PRO A 75 27.88 -26.91 -2.38
CA PRO A 75 29.29 -27.25 -2.57
C PRO A 75 29.55 -27.44 -4.06
N ALA A 76 30.71 -26.96 -4.49
CA ALA A 76 31.26 -27.18 -5.81
C ALA A 76 31.85 -28.59 -5.87
N TRP A 77 31.25 -29.44 -6.69
CA TRP A 77 31.89 -30.55 -7.39
C TRP A 77 31.05 -30.87 -8.62
#